data_AF-A0A4Y3WPG6-F1
#
_entry.id   AF-A0A4Y3WPG6-F1
#
_cell.length_a   1.000
_cell.length_b   1.000
_cell.length_c   1.000
_cell.angle_alpha   90.00
_cell.angle_beta   90.00
_cell.angle_gamma   90.00
#
_symmetry.space_group_name_H-M   'P 1'
#
loop_
_entity.id
_entity.type
_entity.pdbx_description
1 polymer ?
#
loop_
_entity_poly.entity_id
_entity_poly.type
_entity_poly.pdbx_seq_one_letter_code
_entity_poly.pdbx_strand_id
1 'polypeptide(L)' 'MLFFIAFVGAAIIALVLWKAMSTVRGDAPPTGERAVPGPARPRVSGPDDDPDFLRQLDERVRRQDDPPA' A
#
# COMPACT_ATOMS: atom_id res chain seq x y z
N MET A 1 -28.01 12.87 -24.46
CA MET A 1 -28.36 12.16 -23.21
C MET A 1 -27.63 10.83 -23.06
N LEU A 2 -27.70 9.91 -24.04
CA LEU A 2 -26.96 8.63 -24.03
C LEU A 2 -25.43 8.80 -23.86
N PHE A 3 -24.83 9.77 -24.56
CA PHE A 3 -23.40 10.08 -24.41
C PHE A 3 -23.00 10.47 -22.99
N PHE A 4 -23.89 11.19 -22.27
CA PHE A 4 -23.63 11.59 -20.89
C PHE A 4 -23.67 10.36 -19.96
N ILE A 5 -24.63 9.47 -20.16
CA ILE A 5 -24.74 8.20 -19.41
C ILE A 5 -23.52 7.32 -19.68
N ALA A 6 -23.11 7.17 -20.95
CA ALA A 6 -21.91 6.43 -21.33
C ALA A 6 -20.63 7.03 -20.72
N PHE A 7 -20.52 8.36 -20.71
CA PHE A 7 -19.39 9.07 -20.12
C PHE A 7 -19.30 8.85 -18.61
N VAL A 8 -20.42 8.95 -17.89
CA VAL A 8 -20.48 8.68 -16.44
C VAL A 8 -20.12 7.22 -16.16
N GLY A 9 -20.66 6.27 -16.92
CA GLY A 9 -20.31 4.86 -16.79
C GLY A 9 -18.81 4.60 -17.01
N ALA A 10 -18.23 5.17 -18.08
CA ALA A 10 -16.80 5.07 -18.35
C ALA A 10 -15.94 5.70 -17.24
N ALA A 11 -16.36 6.83 -16.68
CA ALA A 11 -15.66 7.49 -15.57
C ALA A 11 -15.65 6.63 -14.30
N ILE A 12 -16.77 5.97 -13.96
CA ILE A 12 -16.85 5.05 -12.82
C ILE A 12 -15.91 3.85 -13.04
N ILE A 13 -15.96 3.22 -14.22
CA ILE A 13 -15.08 2.09 -14.56
C ILE A 13 -13.62 2.51 -14.47
N ALA A 14 -13.26 3.67 -15.01
CA ALA A 14 -11.90 4.21 -14.94
C ALA A 14 -11.45 4.46 -13.49
N LEU A 15 -12.32 5.00 -12.63
CA LEU A 15 -12.02 5.23 -11.22
C LEU A 15 -11.82 3.91 -10.45
N VAL A 16 -12.65 2.91 -10.71
CA VAL A 16 -12.52 1.58 -10.09
C VAL A 16 -11.21 0.91 -10.51
N LEU A 17 -10.88 0.94 -11.81
CA LEU A 17 -9.62 0.40 -12.32
C LEU A 17 -8.41 1.16 -11.76
N TRP A 18 -8.48 2.50 -11.69
CA TRP A 18 -7.47 3.31 -11.03
C TRP A 18 -7.29 2.90 -9.58
N LYS A 19 -8.38 2.79 -8.82
CA LYS A 19 -8.34 2.44 -7.40
C LYS A 19 -7.75 1.06 -7.18
N ALA A 20 -8.14 0.07 -8.00
CA ALA A 20 -7.60 -1.29 -7.95
C ALA A 20 -6.09 -1.33 -8.30
N MET A 21 -5.66 -0.60 -9.33
CA MET A 21 -4.23 -0.50 -9.67
C MET A 21 -3.44 0.28 -8.59
N SER A 22 -4.07 1.28 -7.97
CA SER A 22 -3.49 2.06 -6.88
C SER A 22 -3.39 1.27 -5.58
N THR A 23 -4.28 0.33 -5.30
CA THR A 23 -4.17 -0.57 -4.14
C THR A 23 -3.08 -1.61 -4.39
N VAL A 24 -2.95 -2.13 -5.62
CA VAL A 24 -1.84 -3.04 -6.00
C VAL A 24 -0.49 -2.33 -5.97
N ARG A 25 -0.43 -1.03 -6.28
CA ARG A 25 0.77 -0.18 -6.11
C ARG A 25 0.94 0.37 -4.69
N GLY A 26 -0.07 0.24 -3.84
CA GLY A 26 -0.11 0.74 -2.46
C GLY A 26 0.50 -0.22 -1.43
N ASP A 27 0.86 -1.44 -1.85
CA ASP A 27 1.76 -2.33 -1.10
C ASP A 27 3.24 -1.92 -1.22
N ALA A 28 3.56 -0.90 -2.04
CA ALA A 28 4.79 -0.17 -1.83
C ALA A 28 4.59 0.76 -0.62
N PRO A 29 5.39 0.65 0.45
CA PRO A 29 5.29 1.55 1.59
C PRO A 29 5.37 2.99 1.08
N PRO A 30 4.58 3.94 1.63
CA PRO A 30 4.64 5.33 1.20
C PRO A 30 6.07 5.80 1.40
N THR A 31 6.79 5.91 0.28
CA THR A 31 8.16 6.41 0.27
C THR A 31 8.07 7.90 0.54
N GLY A 32 8.30 8.26 1.80
CA GLY A 32 8.85 9.55 2.18
C GLY A 32 8.10 10.79 1.71
N GLU A 33 6.92 11.07 2.28
CA GLU A 33 6.58 12.46 2.56
C GLU A 33 6.57 12.63 4.08
N ARG A 34 7.49 13.49 4.54
CA ARG A 34 7.68 13.94 5.93
C ARG A 34 6.33 14.20 6.61
N ALA A 35 5.81 13.20 7.31
CA ALA A 35 4.81 13.42 8.33
C ALA A 35 5.55 13.98 9.56
N VAL A 36 5.37 15.29 9.75
CA VAL A 36 5.53 16.03 11.00
C VAL A 36 5.36 15.12 12.23
N PRO A 37 6.16 15.25 13.31
CA PRO A 37 5.95 14.53 14.56
C PRO A 37 4.71 15.10 15.28
N GLY A 38 3.53 14.89 14.69
CA GLY A 38 2.26 14.97 15.40
C GLY A 38 2.04 13.66 16.15
N PRO A 39 1.29 13.66 17.26
CA PRO A 39 1.04 12.47 18.05
C PRO A 39 0.48 11.39 17.12
N ALA A 40 1.26 10.33 16.92
CA ALA A 40 0.89 9.19 16.12
C ALA A 40 -0.44 8.68 16.66
N ARG A 41 -1.52 8.90 15.92
CA ARG A 41 -2.77 8.18 16.18
C ARG A 41 -2.38 6.71 16.27
N PRO A 42 -2.79 5.96 17.30
CA PRO A 42 -2.55 4.53 17.36
C PRO A 42 -3.17 3.95 16.11
N ARG A 43 -2.31 3.65 15.12
CA ARG A 43 -2.74 2.82 14.00
C ARG A 43 -3.11 1.52 14.69
N VAL A 44 -4.36 1.12 14.55
CA VAL A 44 -4.80 -0.21 14.95
C VAL A 44 -4.11 -1.15 13.96
N SER A 45 -2.81 -1.39 14.18
CA SER A 45 -2.05 -2.44 13.52
C SER A 45 -2.59 -3.73 14.06
N GLY A 46 -2.94 -4.67 13.17
CA GLY A 46 -3.14 -6.04 13.58
C GLY A 46 -1.87 -6.58 14.25
N PRO A 47 -1.94 -7.68 15.01
CA PRO A 47 -0.77 -8.35 15.57
C PRO A 47 0.34 -8.63 14.53
N ASP A 48 -0.03 -8.79 13.26
CA ASP A 48 0.89 -9.05 12.14
C ASP A 48 1.45 -7.77 11.47
N ASP A 49 0.86 -6.60 11.76
CA ASP A 49 1.25 -5.30 11.21
C ASP A 49 2.09 -4.47 12.19
N ASP A 50 2.60 -5.11 13.25
CA ASP A 50 3.51 -4.44 14.16
C ASP A 50 4.89 -4.25 13.49
N PRO A 51 5.60 -3.15 13.81
CA PRO A 51 6.87 -2.86 13.16
C PRO A 51 7.94 -3.91 13.46
N ASP A 52 7.78 -4.69 14.53
CA ASP A 52 8.77 -5.66 14.98
C ASP A 52 8.64 -7.02 14.26
N PHE A 53 7.44 -7.47 13.91
CA PHE A 53 7.21 -8.65 13.07
C PHE A 53 7.74 -8.42 11.64
N LEU A 54 7.44 -7.25 11.07
CA LEU A 54 7.93 -6.88 9.74
C LEU A 54 9.46 -6.83 9.67
N ARG A 55 10.12 -6.30 10.72
CA ARG A 55 11.59 -6.32 10.84
C ARG A 55 12.14 -7.73 10.89
N GLN A 56 11.55 -8.61 11.70
CA GLN A 56 11.97 -10.00 11.80
C GLN A 56 11.81 -10.75 10.47
N LEU A 57 10.77 -10.44 9.69
CA LEU A 57 10.57 -11.02 8.37
C LEU A 57 11.62 -10.53 7.37
N ASP A 58 11.88 -9.22 7.33
CA ASP A 58 12.90 -8.61 6.47
C ASP A 58 14.30 -9.20 6.74
N GLU A 59 14.67 -9.36 8.02
CA GLU A 59 15.92 -10.00 8.41
C GLU A 59 16.03 -11.47 7.95
N ARG A 60 14.93 -12.22 8.00
CA ARG A 60 14.88 -13.62 7.54
C ARG A 60 15.00 -13.73 6.03
N VAL A 61 14.28 -12.90 5.28
CA VAL A 61 14.35 -12.84 3.81
C VAL A 61 15.77 -12.47 3.38
N ARG A 62 16.33 -11.41 3.97
CA ARG A 62 17.70 -10.96 3.66
C ARG A 62 18.76 -12.01 3.96
N ARG A 63 18.62 -12.78 5.06
CA ARG A 63 19.54 -13.90 5.36
C ARG A 63 19.37 -15.09 4.42
N GLN A 64 18.17 -15.31 3.89
CA GLN A 64 17.90 -16.39 2.95
C GLN A 64 18.43 -16.08 1.55
N ASP A 65 18.43 -14.81 1.17
CA ASP A 65 18.94 -14.31 -0.12
C ASP A 65 20.48 -14.14 -0.16
N ASP A 66 21.19 -14.28 0.96
CA ASP A 66 22.66 -14.35 0.97
C ASP A 66 23.10 -15.80 0.70
N PRO A 67 23.58 -16.14 -0.52
CA PRO A 67 24.12 -17.47 -0.78
C PRO A 67 25.42 -17.67 0.03
N PRO A 68 25.68 -18.90 0.54
CA PRO A 68 26.95 -19.20 1.18
C PRO A 68 28.09 -18.99 0.17
N ALA A 69 29.04 -18.13 0.53
CA ALA A 69 30.25 -17.83 -0.24
C ALA A 69 31.19 -19.04 -0.36
#